data_AF-A0A178DQ39-F1
#
_entry.id   AF-A0A178DQ39-F1
#
_cell.length_a   1.000
_cell.length_b   1.000
_cell.length_c   1.000
_cell.angle_alpha   90.00
_cell.angle_beta   90.00
_cell.angle_gamma   90.00
#
_symmetry.space_group_name_H-M   'P 1'
#
loop_
_entity.id
_entity.type
_entity.pdbx_description
1 polymer ?
#
loop_
_entity_poly.entity_id
_entity_poly.type
_entity_poly.pdbx_seq_one_letter_code
_entity_poly.pdbx_strand_id
1 'polypeptide(L)'
;LLRSSPSLEVDQAWEALTNIGIFSISASEVRRLGKNPHESVKAPLEWGSEAYLAQSAGQHALHCLNAVRKYAYREYYYPSINTSHGGDTSLLSAIDQAHLSHCLHILLQELTCTPSMNVITHNWVETQDFPFPDFAINKKCVDHKQLLQWESRNSLSDEQWKEMARRGPALGEIIKPMPDQLLK
;
A
#
# COMPACT_ATOMS: atom_id res chain seq x y z
N LEU A 1 -5.11 2.43 16.51
CA LEU A 1 -6.24 1.98 15.66
C LEU A 1 -5.78 1.24 14.40
N LEU A 2 -5.06 1.84 13.45
CA LEU A 2 -4.72 1.19 12.16
C LEU A 2 -3.82 -0.07 12.23
N ARG A 3 -3.20 -0.33 13.38
CA ARG A 3 -2.40 -1.54 13.67
C ARG A 3 -3.18 -2.65 14.40
N SER A 4 -4.40 -2.37 14.81
CA SER A 4 -5.22 -3.33 15.55
C SER A 4 -5.72 -4.44 14.64
N SER A 5 -6.11 -5.58 15.24
CA SER A 5 -6.75 -6.68 14.52
C SER A 5 -8.01 -6.23 13.78
N PRO A 6 -8.44 -6.93 12.72
CA PRO A 6 -9.64 -6.62 11.97
C PRO A 6 -10.88 -6.38 12.86
N SER A 7 -11.57 -5.28 12.61
CA SER A 7 -12.84 -4.92 13.24
C SER A 7 -13.53 -3.84 12.39
N LEU A 8 -14.81 -3.61 12.64
CA LEU A 8 -15.56 -2.54 11.97
C LEU A 8 -14.91 -1.16 12.14
N GLU A 9 -14.42 -0.84 13.35
CA GLU A 9 -13.76 0.44 13.65
C GLU A 9 -12.45 0.58 12.88
N VAL A 10 -11.66 -0.51 12.81
CA VAL A 10 -10.41 -0.52 12.06
C VAL A 10 -10.70 -0.35 10.57
N ASP A 11 -11.73 -1.01 10.05
CA ASP A 11 -12.13 -0.87 8.65
C ASP A 11 -12.56 0.55 8.32
N GLN A 12 -13.40 1.17 9.14
CA GLN A 12 -13.78 2.57 8.94
C GLN A 12 -12.57 3.51 8.93
N ALA A 13 -11.60 3.29 9.82
CA ALA A 13 -10.39 4.10 9.85
C ALA A 13 -9.52 3.90 8.60
N TRP A 14 -9.41 2.68 8.09
CA TRP A 14 -8.71 2.40 6.83
C TRP A 14 -9.45 2.95 5.61
N GLU A 15 -10.77 2.80 5.53
CA GLU A 15 -11.57 3.33 4.41
C GLU A 15 -11.50 4.87 4.36
N ALA A 16 -11.58 5.55 5.52
CA ALA A 16 -11.47 7.00 5.60
C ALA A 16 -10.12 7.52 5.06
N LEU A 17 -9.05 6.74 5.20
CA LEU A 17 -7.71 7.10 4.73
C LEU A 17 -7.46 6.69 3.27
N THR A 18 -8.07 5.60 2.81
CA THR A 18 -7.70 4.92 1.57
C THR A 18 -8.72 5.01 0.45
N ASN A 19 -9.84 5.72 0.66
CA ASN A 19 -10.86 5.90 -0.36
C ASN A 19 -10.30 6.59 -1.62
N ILE A 20 -10.65 6.07 -2.80
CA ILE A 20 -10.24 6.64 -4.08
C ILE A 20 -11.29 7.65 -4.54
N GLY A 21 -10.85 8.89 -4.76
CA GLY A 21 -11.65 9.89 -5.46
C GLY A 21 -11.38 9.88 -6.96
N ILE A 22 -12.45 9.92 -7.75
CA ILE A 22 -12.37 10.26 -9.18
C ILE A 22 -12.51 11.77 -9.33
N PHE A 23 -11.63 12.36 -10.12
CA PHE A 23 -11.67 13.77 -10.49
C PHE A 23 -11.50 13.93 -12.00
N SER A 24 -11.69 15.15 -12.48
CA SER A 24 -11.66 15.48 -13.90
C SER A 24 -10.41 16.29 -14.27
N ILE A 25 -9.80 15.99 -15.42
CA ILE A 25 -8.68 16.77 -15.98
C ILE A 25 -8.97 17.20 -17.42
N SER A 26 -8.30 18.22 -17.91
CA SER A 26 -8.43 18.72 -19.28
C SER A 26 -7.68 17.85 -20.31
N ALA A 27 -8.03 17.99 -21.59
CA ALA A 27 -7.32 17.33 -22.69
C ALA A 27 -5.82 17.68 -22.73
N SER A 28 -5.46 18.92 -22.38
CA SER A 28 -4.06 19.36 -22.36
C SER A 28 -3.28 18.71 -21.22
N GLU A 29 -3.92 18.48 -20.06
CA GLU A 29 -3.32 17.73 -18.95
C GLU A 29 -3.12 16.26 -19.30
N VAL A 30 -4.09 15.60 -19.95
CA VAL A 30 -3.92 14.24 -20.47
C VAL A 30 -2.68 14.15 -21.37
N ARG A 31 -2.51 15.09 -22.31
CA ARG A 31 -1.33 15.14 -23.17
C ARG A 31 -0.03 15.37 -22.39
N ARG A 32 -0.05 16.21 -21.35
CA ARG A 32 1.11 16.45 -20.47
C ARG A 32 1.51 15.21 -19.66
N LEU A 33 0.58 14.30 -19.38
CA LEU A 33 0.86 13.00 -18.79
C LEU A 33 1.51 12.03 -19.80
N GLY A 34 1.64 12.42 -21.07
CA GLY A 34 2.12 11.58 -22.17
C GLY A 34 1.05 10.60 -22.66
N LYS A 35 -0.24 10.90 -22.42
CA LYS A 35 -1.37 10.05 -22.79
C LYS A 35 -2.11 10.62 -23.99
N ASN A 36 -2.83 9.74 -24.72
CA ASN A 36 -3.68 10.11 -25.84
C ASN A 36 -5.11 10.41 -25.36
N PRO A 37 -5.63 11.64 -25.53
CA PRO A 37 -7.01 11.96 -25.16
C PRO A 37 -8.06 11.09 -25.87
N HIS A 38 -7.77 10.52 -27.04
CA HIS A 38 -8.71 9.62 -27.73
C HIS A 38 -8.85 8.24 -27.07
N GLU A 39 -7.90 7.86 -26.21
CA GLU A 39 -7.92 6.60 -25.45
C GLU A 39 -8.42 6.81 -24.02
N SER A 40 -8.48 8.07 -23.56
CA SER A 40 -8.93 8.43 -22.22
C SER A 40 -10.45 8.68 -22.19
N VAL A 41 -11.12 8.17 -21.15
CA VAL A 41 -12.56 8.34 -20.98
C VAL A 41 -12.90 9.79 -20.65
N LYS A 42 -13.79 10.37 -21.46
CA LYS A 42 -14.41 11.68 -21.23
C LYS A 42 -15.56 11.57 -20.23
N ALA A 43 -15.66 12.54 -19.34
CA ALA A 43 -16.85 12.76 -18.54
C ALA A 43 -18.01 13.27 -19.43
N PRO A 44 -19.27 12.96 -19.09
CA PRO A 44 -20.44 13.55 -19.73
C PRO A 44 -20.40 15.09 -19.68
N LEU A 45 -20.81 15.74 -20.77
CA LEU A 45 -20.85 17.22 -20.87
C LEU A 45 -21.80 17.85 -19.84
N GLU A 46 -22.81 17.12 -19.39
CA GLU A 46 -23.71 17.58 -18.32
C GLU A 46 -23.02 17.73 -16.95
N TRP A 47 -21.83 17.15 -16.77
CA TRP A 47 -21.06 17.26 -15.53
C TRP A 47 -20.10 18.47 -15.54
N GLY A 48 -20.02 19.23 -16.65
CA GLY A 48 -19.16 20.39 -16.80
C GLY A 48 -18.50 20.49 -18.17
N SER A 49 -17.38 21.21 -18.25
CA SER A 49 -16.60 21.33 -19.50
C SER A 49 -16.00 19.98 -19.95
N GLU A 50 -15.52 19.91 -21.20
CA GLU A 50 -14.82 18.72 -21.72
C GLU A 50 -13.66 18.30 -20.80
N ALA A 51 -13.91 17.27 -20.00
CA ALA A 51 -12.97 16.77 -19.01
C ALA A 51 -12.88 15.25 -19.05
N TYR A 52 -11.76 14.71 -18.58
CA TYR A 52 -11.40 13.30 -18.64
C TYR A 52 -11.31 12.73 -17.23
N LEU A 53 -11.76 11.49 -17.06
CA LEU A 53 -11.77 10.83 -15.76
C LEU A 53 -10.35 10.45 -15.33
N ALA A 54 -9.99 10.84 -14.12
CA ALA A 54 -8.68 10.65 -13.54
C ALA A 54 -8.75 10.32 -12.05
N GLN A 55 -7.69 9.74 -11.51
CA GLN A 55 -7.52 9.46 -10.08
C GLN A 55 -6.05 9.63 -9.66
N SER A 56 -5.80 9.76 -8.36
CA SER A 56 -4.45 9.89 -7.79
C SER A 56 -3.77 8.52 -7.73
N ALA A 57 -2.55 8.42 -8.27
CA ALA A 57 -1.74 7.21 -8.16
C ALA A 57 -1.32 6.91 -6.70
N GLY A 58 -1.07 7.96 -5.90
CA GLY A 58 -0.75 7.80 -4.48
C GLY A 58 -1.92 7.25 -3.69
N GLN A 59 -3.13 7.78 -3.94
CA GLN A 59 -4.33 7.29 -3.27
C GLN A 59 -4.71 5.87 -3.70
N HIS A 60 -4.50 5.56 -4.98
CA HIS A 60 -4.67 4.19 -5.47
C HIS A 60 -3.69 3.22 -4.79
N ALA A 61 -2.45 3.63 -4.50
CA ALA A 61 -1.50 2.80 -3.76
C ALA A 61 -1.96 2.53 -2.32
N LEU A 62 -2.52 3.54 -1.63
CA LEU A 62 -3.10 3.38 -0.30
C LEU A 62 -4.32 2.45 -0.31
N HIS A 63 -5.20 2.58 -1.30
CA HIS A 63 -6.31 1.65 -1.52
C HIS A 63 -5.82 0.20 -1.71
N CYS A 64 -4.81 0.00 -2.57
CA CYS A 64 -4.20 -1.31 -2.77
C CYS A 64 -3.59 -1.86 -1.47
N LEU A 65 -2.95 -1.03 -0.64
CA LEU A 65 -2.44 -1.46 0.65
C LEU A 65 -3.56 -1.94 1.59
N ASN A 66 -4.71 -1.26 1.62
CA ASN A 66 -5.88 -1.73 2.37
C ASN A 66 -6.43 -3.05 1.82
N ALA A 67 -6.44 -3.23 0.48
CA ALA A 67 -6.80 -4.51 -0.12
C ALA A 67 -5.83 -5.63 0.31
N VAL A 68 -4.52 -5.39 0.25
CA VAL A 68 -3.48 -6.33 0.73
C VAL A 68 -3.68 -6.65 2.21
N ARG A 69 -3.98 -5.65 3.06
CA ARG A 69 -4.35 -5.88 4.46
C ARG A 69 -5.51 -6.88 4.58
N LYS A 70 -6.60 -6.68 3.84
CA LYS A 70 -7.77 -7.59 3.89
C LYS A 70 -7.41 -9.01 3.44
N TYR A 71 -6.58 -9.17 2.39
CA TYR A 71 -6.06 -10.48 1.99
C TYR A 71 -5.14 -11.12 3.03
N ALA A 72 -4.34 -10.32 3.75
CA ALA A 72 -3.47 -10.83 4.80
C ALA A 72 -4.23 -11.30 6.05
N TYR A 73 -5.46 -10.82 6.25
CA TYR A 73 -6.41 -11.30 7.25
C TYR A 73 -7.58 -12.06 6.61
N ARG A 74 -7.29 -12.88 5.61
CA ARG A 74 -8.31 -13.59 4.82
C ARG A 74 -9.23 -14.48 5.66
N GLU A 75 -8.77 -14.96 6.80
CA GLU A 75 -9.58 -15.76 7.73
C GLU A 75 -10.78 -14.95 8.25
N TYR A 76 -10.60 -13.63 8.42
CA TYR A 76 -11.64 -12.70 8.82
C TYR A 76 -12.49 -12.22 7.63
N TYR A 77 -11.87 -11.82 6.51
CA TYR A 77 -12.58 -11.17 5.40
C TYR A 77 -13.15 -12.16 4.36
N TYR A 78 -12.62 -13.37 4.27
CA TYR A 78 -12.99 -14.38 3.27
C TYR A 78 -13.22 -15.76 3.90
N PRO A 79 -14.11 -15.88 4.91
CA PRO A 79 -14.31 -17.12 5.65
C PRO A 79 -14.78 -18.28 4.76
N SER A 80 -15.49 -18.00 3.66
CA SER A 80 -15.99 -19.01 2.72
C SER A 80 -14.91 -19.68 1.87
N ILE A 81 -13.73 -19.06 1.74
CA ILE A 81 -12.59 -19.60 0.96
C ILE A 81 -11.71 -20.49 1.86
N ASN A 82 -11.91 -20.43 3.18
CA ASN A 82 -11.11 -21.13 4.16
C ASN A 82 -11.72 -22.51 4.48
N THR A 83 -11.71 -23.42 3.51
CA THR A 83 -12.39 -24.73 3.60
C THR A 83 -11.65 -25.76 4.46
N SER A 84 -10.47 -25.45 5.00
CA SER A 84 -9.56 -26.49 5.50
C SER A 84 -9.45 -26.60 7.01
N HIS A 85 -9.87 -25.61 7.79
CA HIS A 85 -9.75 -25.67 9.26
C HIS A 85 -10.92 -24.92 9.92
N GLY A 86 -11.84 -25.66 10.54
CA GLY A 86 -13.06 -25.14 11.16
C GLY A 86 -12.81 -24.33 12.44
N GLY A 87 -12.11 -23.20 12.35
CA GLY A 87 -11.86 -22.30 13.47
C GLY A 87 -11.66 -20.86 13.00
N ASP A 88 -12.28 -19.94 13.72
CA ASP A 88 -12.31 -18.47 13.58
C ASP A 88 -10.94 -17.81 13.92
N THR A 89 -9.84 -18.54 13.77
CA THR A 89 -8.52 -18.19 14.30
C THR A 89 -7.45 -18.20 13.20
N SER A 90 -6.75 -17.07 13.06
CA SER A 90 -5.55 -16.95 12.22
C SER A 90 -4.54 -18.07 12.50
N LEU A 91 -3.97 -18.66 11.44
CA LEU A 91 -2.92 -19.69 11.54
C LEU A 91 -1.55 -19.12 11.97
N LEU A 92 -1.39 -17.79 11.97
CA LEU A 92 -0.15 -17.12 12.35
C LEU A 92 0.01 -17.02 13.87
N SER A 93 1.24 -17.16 14.36
CA SER A 93 1.56 -16.91 15.78
C SER A 93 1.31 -15.44 16.16
N ALA A 94 1.23 -15.13 17.45
CA ALA A 94 1.04 -13.74 17.91
C ALA A 94 2.17 -12.81 17.42
N ILE A 95 3.40 -13.30 17.37
CA ILE A 95 4.57 -12.55 16.86
C ILE A 95 4.44 -12.31 15.36
N ASP A 96 4.03 -13.32 14.59
CA ASP A 96 3.86 -13.19 13.13
C ASP A 96 2.72 -12.21 12.79
N GLN A 97 1.62 -12.23 13.54
CA GLN A 97 0.52 -11.27 13.38
C GLN A 97 0.98 -9.84 13.70
N ALA A 98 1.77 -9.68 14.76
CA ALA A 98 2.33 -8.39 15.12
C ALA A 98 3.32 -7.87 14.07
N HIS A 99 4.14 -8.76 13.50
CA HIS A 99 5.05 -8.45 12.41
C HIS A 99 4.27 -8.03 11.15
N LEU A 100 3.24 -8.80 10.76
CA LEU A 100 2.36 -8.45 9.65
C LEU A 100 1.75 -7.06 9.82
N SER A 101 1.13 -6.80 10.97
CA SER A 101 0.53 -5.50 11.29
C SER A 101 1.56 -4.36 11.27
N HIS A 102 2.75 -4.60 11.81
CA HIS A 102 3.85 -3.66 11.81
C HIS A 102 4.34 -3.32 10.39
N CYS A 103 4.54 -4.33 9.53
CA CYS A 103 4.95 -4.14 8.13
C CYS A 103 3.91 -3.33 7.34
N LEU A 104 2.64 -3.71 7.43
CA LEU A 104 1.55 -2.97 6.77
C LEU A 104 1.51 -1.51 7.23
N HIS A 105 1.78 -1.26 8.52
CA HIS A 105 1.80 0.08 9.06
C HIS A 105 3.02 0.91 8.63
N ILE A 106 4.22 0.31 8.52
CA ILE A 106 5.37 1.00 7.94
C ILE A 106 5.08 1.39 6.49
N LEU A 107 4.56 0.46 5.69
CA LEU A 107 4.19 0.75 4.30
C LEU A 107 3.14 1.86 4.22
N LEU A 108 2.17 1.87 5.14
CA LEU A 108 1.19 2.95 5.23
C LEU A 108 1.86 4.30 5.49
N GLN A 109 2.80 4.35 6.45
CA GLN A 109 3.54 5.57 6.76
C GLN A 109 4.33 6.07 5.55
N GLU A 110 5.06 5.19 4.85
CA GLU A 110 5.83 5.56 3.66
C GLU A 110 4.94 6.10 2.55
N LEU A 111 3.82 5.41 2.25
CA LEU A 111 2.87 5.82 1.22
C LEU A 111 2.12 7.11 1.57
N THR A 112 1.94 7.40 2.86
CA THR A 112 1.29 8.65 3.34
C THR A 112 2.29 9.81 3.39
N CYS A 113 3.53 9.54 3.78
CA CYS A 113 4.59 10.55 3.94
C CYS A 113 5.13 11.01 2.58
N THR A 114 5.26 10.08 1.63
CA THR A 114 5.78 10.33 0.29
C THR A 114 4.81 9.86 -0.80
N PRO A 115 3.58 10.41 -0.84
CA PRO A 115 2.56 9.95 -1.76
C PRO A 115 2.96 10.25 -3.21
N SER A 116 2.61 9.33 -4.11
CA SER A 116 2.80 9.59 -5.53
C SER A 116 1.85 10.69 -6.01
N MET A 117 2.41 11.76 -6.58
CA MET A 117 1.65 12.85 -7.20
C MET A 117 1.30 12.58 -8.67
N ASN A 118 1.54 11.36 -9.16
CA ASN A 118 1.16 10.98 -10.52
C ASN A 118 -0.36 10.79 -10.63
N VAL A 119 -0.86 10.90 -11.85
CA VAL A 119 -2.28 10.78 -12.17
C VAL A 119 -2.51 9.56 -13.06
N ILE A 120 -3.54 8.80 -12.75
CA ILE A 120 -4.03 7.67 -13.53
C ILE A 120 -5.26 8.13 -14.31
N THR A 121 -5.25 7.95 -15.63
CA THR A 121 -6.42 8.11 -16.49
C THR A 121 -7.25 6.84 -16.53
N HIS A 122 -8.42 6.89 -17.17
CA HIS A 122 -9.24 5.69 -17.41
C HIS A 122 -9.43 5.47 -18.89
N ASN A 123 -9.55 4.20 -19.28
CA ASN A 123 -9.77 3.75 -20.65
C ASN A 123 -11.02 2.87 -20.71
N TRP A 124 -11.65 2.79 -21.88
CA TRP A 124 -12.62 1.74 -22.15
C TRP A 124 -11.90 0.45 -22.50
N VAL A 125 -12.26 -0.65 -21.84
CA VAL A 125 -11.68 -1.97 -22.04
C VAL A 125 -12.81 -2.95 -22.32
N GLU A 126 -12.60 -3.87 -23.27
CA GLU A 126 -13.59 -4.90 -23.58
C GLU A 126 -13.99 -5.68 -22.32
N THR A 127 -15.25 -6.12 -22.29
CA THR A 127 -15.87 -6.87 -21.17
C THR A 127 -16.00 -6.12 -19.84
N GLN A 128 -15.60 -4.86 -19.75
CA GLN A 128 -15.76 -4.04 -18.54
C GLN A 128 -16.92 -3.07 -18.69
N ASP A 129 -17.83 -3.07 -17.72
CA ASP A 129 -18.99 -2.15 -17.71
C ASP A 129 -18.61 -0.72 -17.30
N PHE A 130 -17.48 -0.56 -16.61
CA PHE A 130 -17.01 0.72 -16.08
C PHE A 130 -15.64 1.12 -16.65
N PRO A 131 -15.33 2.43 -16.75
CA PRO A 131 -14.01 2.92 -17.12
C PRO A 131 -12.91 2.25 -16.31
N PHE A 132 -11.96 1.62 -16.99
CA PHE A 132 -10.89 0.86 -16.33
C PHE A 132 -9.67 1.75 -16.13
N PRO A 133 -9.02 1.73 -14.95
CA PRO A 133 -7.85 2.56 -14.69
C PRO A 133 -6.63 2.13 -15.52
N ASP A 134 -5.98 3.10 -16.17
CA ASP A 134 -4.77 2.91 -16.94
C ASP A 134 -3.52 3.08 -16.06
N PHE A 135 -3.01 1.96 -15.57
CA PHE A 135 -1.84 1.93 -14.70
C PHE A 135 -0.51 2.15 -15.43
N ALA A 136 -0.50 2.26 -16.77
CA ALA A 136 0.72 2.51 -17.54
C ALA A 136 1.13 4.00 -17.45
N ILE A 137 1.36 4.52 -16.25
CA ILE A 137 1.67 5.93 -16.02
C ILE A 137 3.17 6.21 -16.09
N ASN A 138 3.53 7.39 -16.59
CA ASN A 138 4.91 7.84 -16.74
C ASN A 138 5.50 8.30 -15.39
N LYS A 139 6.03 7.36 -14.59
CA LYS A 139 6.65 7.66 -13.30
C LYS A 139 8.11 8.10 -13.47
N LYS A 140 8.54 9.04 -12.63
CA LYS A 140 9.96 9.29 -12.38
C LYS A 140 10.38 8.49 -11.16
N CYS A 141 11.37 7.62 -11.34
CA CYS A 141 11.85 6.72 -10.29
C CYS A 141 13.26 7.12 -9.86
N VAL A 142 13.58 6.85 -8.59
CA VAL A 142 14.98 6.82 -8.14
C VAL A 142 15.71 5.70 -8.89
N ASP A 143 16.99 5.92 -9.18
CA ASP A 143 17.84 4.85 -9.71
C ASP A 143 18.08 3.79 -8.63
N HIS A 144 17.24 2.77 -8.66
CA HIS A 144 17.27 1.68 -7.69
C HIS A 144 18.58 0.87 -7.76
N LYS A 145 19.24 0.83 -8.92
CA LYS A 145 20.52 0.14 -9.06
C LYS A 145 21.60 0.87 -8.27
N GLN A 146 21.65 2.20 -8.36
CA GLN A 146 22.60 2.98 -7.58
C GLN A 146 22.35 2.85 -6.08
N LEU A 147 21.09 2.83 -5.65
CA LEU A 147 20.70 2.58 -4.26
C LEU A 147 21.22 1.22 -3.75
N LEU A 148 20.91 0.14 -4.47
CA LEU A 148 21.33 -1.22 -4.09
C LEU A 148 22.86 -1.37 -4.09
N GLN A 149 23.55 -0.73 -5.03
CA GLN A 149 25.01 -0.74 -5.05
C GLN A 149 25.62 0.02 -3.87
N TRP A 150 25.00 1.13 -3.45
CA TRP A 150 25.42 1.83 -2.25
C TRP A 150 25.18 0.97 -1.01
N GLU A 151 24.00 0.37 -0.87
CA GLU A 151 23.67 -0.49 0.27
C GLU A 151 24.66 -1.65 0.39
N SER A 152 24.84 -2.42 -0.69
CA SER A 152 25.75 -3.58 -0.69
C SER A 152 27.20 -3.23 -0.32
N ARG A 153 27.70 -2.03 -0.65
CA ARG A 153 29.05 -1.60 -0.27
C ARG A 153 29.16 -1.20 1.21
N ASN A 154 28.05 -0.88 1.86
CA ASN A 154 28.00 -0.39 3.24
C ASN A 154 27.35 -1.39 4.21
N SER A 155 26.78 -2.49 3.71
CA SER A 155 26.18 -3.53 4.54
C SER A 155 27.20 -4.19 5.46
N LEU A 156 26.78 -4.46 6.68
CA LEU A 156 27.51 -5.35 7.58
C LEU A 156 27.47 -6.78 7.04
N SER A 157 28.52 -7.56 7.28
CA SER A 157 28.48 -9.00 7.04
C SER A 157 27.56 -9.70 8.06
N ASP A 158 27.08 -10.89 7.70
CA ASP A 158 26.32 -11.74 8.61
C ASP A 158 27.07 -12.02 9.92
N GLU A 159 28.39 -12.19 9.84
CA GLU A 159 29.25 -12.37 11.01
C GLU A 159 29.29 -11.13 11.90
N GLN A 160 29.41 -9.94 11.31
CA GLN A 160 29.35 -8.68 12.05
C GLN A 160 28.00 -8.50 12.74
N TRP A 161 26.90 -8.86 12.06
CA TRP A 161 25.56 -8.79 12.65
C TRP A 161 25.37 -9.79 13.79
N LYS A 162 25.78 -11.05 13.60
CA LYS A 162 25.72 -12.09 14.65
C LYS A 162 26.58 -11.73 15.86
N GLU A 163 27.71 -11.06 15.64
CA GLU A 163 28.58 -10.59 16.71
C GLU A 163 27.87 -9.56 17.61
N MET A 164 27.04 -8.67 17.07
CA MET A 164 26.24 -7.74 17.88
C MET A 164 25.31 -8.47 18.86
N ALA A 165 24.67 -9.56 18.42
CA ALA A 165 23.80 -10.35 19.29
C ALA A 165 24.59 -11.01 20.45
N ARG A 166 25.84 -11.43 20.21
CA ARG A 166 26.69 -12.02 21.26
C ARG A 166 27.18 -10.98 22.26
N ARG A 167 27.51 -9.78 21.79
CA ARG A 167 27.97 -8.68 22.65
C ARG A 167 26.86 -8.15 23.55
N GLY A 168 25.62 -8.17 23.06
CA GLY A 168 24.50 -7.58 23.77
C GLY A 168 24.60 -6.05 23.86
N PRO A 169 23.69 -5.41 24.60
CA PRO A 169 23.67 -3.96 24.76
C PRO A 169 24.91 -3.45 25.51
N ALA A 170 25.46 -2.33 25.07
CA ALA A 170 26.56 -1.66 25.74
C ALA A 170 26.11 -0.99 27.05
N LEU A 171 27.07 -0.70 27.93
CA LEU A 171 26.80 -0.04 29.21
C LEU A 171 26.14 1.33 28.98
N GLY A 172 24.95 1.52 29.57
CA GLY A 172 24.17 2.76 29.46
C GLY A 172 23.17 2.78 28.30
N GLU A 173 23.14 1.75 27.44
CA GLU A 173 22.09 1.62 26.43
C GLU A 173 20.75 1.26 27.05
N ILE A 174 19.68 1.87 26.54
CA ILE A 174 18.33 1.63 27.02
C ILE A 174 17.72 0.45 26.27
N ILE A 175 17.46 -0.64 27.00
CA ILE A 175 16.71 -1.77 26.48
C ILE A 175 15.23 -1.43 26.53
N LYS A 176 14.58 -1.34 25.37
CA LYS A 176 13.13 -1.15 25.30
C LYS A 176 12.43 -2.47 25.63
N PRO A 177 11.43 -2.48 26.53
CA PRO A 177 10.69 -3.70 26.82
C PRO A 177 9.94 -4.19 25.59
N MET A 178 9.85 -5.50 25.43
CA MET A 178 8.94 -6.10 24.45
C MET A 178 7.51 -5.74 24.84
N PRO A 179 6.65 -5.31 23.90
CA PRO A 179 5.25 -5.00 24.21
C PRO A 179 4.54 -6.21 24.84
N ASP A 180 3.79 -5.98 25.93
CA ASP A 180 3.10 -7.04 26.70
C ASP A 180 2.22 -7.97 25.84
N GLN A 181 1.68 -7.43 24.74
CA GLN A 181 0.83 -8.14 23.79
C GLN A 181 1.58 -9.27 23.04
N LEU A 182 2.92 -9.27 23.05
CA LEU A 182 3.78 -10.24 22.36
C LEU A 182 4.43 -11.28 23.29
N LEU A 183 4.24 -11.16 24.60
CA LEU A 183 4.88 -12.01 25.61
C LEU A 183 4.13 -13.33 25.91
N LYS A 184 3.33 -13.83 24.95
CA LYS A 184 2.52 -15.06 25.12
C LYS A 184 3.02 -16.21 24.27
#